data_AF-A0A9D7YAL6-F1
#
_entry.id   AF-A0A9D7YAL6-F1
#
_cell.length_a   1.000
_cell.length_b   1.000
_cell.length_c   1.000
_cell.angle_alpha   90.00
_cell.angle_beta   90.00
_cell.angle_gamma   90.00
#
_symmetry.space_group_name_H-M   'P 1'
#
loop_
_entity.id
_entity.type
_entity.pdbx_description
1 polymer ?
#
loop_
_entity_poly.entity_id
_entity_poly.type
_entity_poly.pdbx_seq_one_letter_code
_entity_poly.pdbx_strand_id
1 'polypeptide(L)'
;MVGTMWQQRKTSMYSVYGTNLVDSVTNAGLMSKNNLIVSQDELQSWIGDSSMTRVSSRQRLNRALKYGDANYVEAKQLAYFGEFSLNWDKKIYLTYSHRFENSSIFPKDYRNYNYPAGSMSFIMSDILPFIKKGNIINFWKLRGSLASTARSPLPYSNQSVFANVTSSGGGYAYGFTNNNLYMEPEIQKTYEIGTEFKLLKTELELMSLITIL
;
A
#
# COMPACT_ATOMS: atom_id res chain seq x y z
N MET A 1 5.02 1.27 -22.09
CA MET A 1 5.68 0.37 -21.11
C MET A 1 4.66 -0.63 -20.63
N VAL A 2 5.04 -1.89 -20.46
CA VAL A 2 4.18 -2.91 -19.83
C VAL A 2 5.01 -3.68 -18.82
N GLY A 3 4.37 -4.23 -17.79
CA GLY A 3 5.06 -4.95 -16.74
C GLY A 3 4.13 -5.82 -15.91
N THR A 4 4.77 -6.67 -15.12
CA THR A 4 4.11 -7.56 -14.17
C THR A 4 4.73 -7.41 -12.80
N MET A 5 3.93 -7.51 -11.76
CA MET A 5 4.37 -7.49 -10.37
C MET A 5 3.81 -8.72 -9.67
N TRP A 6 4.64 -9.35 -8.85
CA TRP A 6 4.20 -10.38 -7.93
C TRP A 6 4.74 -10.07 -6.54
N GLN A 7 3.88 -10.23 -5.55
CA GLN A 7 4.24 -9.96 -4.17
C GLN A 7 3.58 -10.98 -3.26
N GLN A 8 4.38 -11.58 -2.39
CA GLN A 8 3.93 -12.44 -1.31
C GLN A 8 4.41 -11.85 0.01
N ARG A 9 3.48 -11.61 0.94
CA ARG A 9 3.78 -11.21 2.31
C ARG A 9 3.33 -12.30 3.26
N LYS A 10 4.23 -12.72 4.14
CA LYS A 10 3.95 -13.62 5.25
C LYS A 10 4.43 -12.96 6.53
N THR A 11 3.52 -12.79 7.47
CA THR A 11 3.80 -12.25 8.80
C THR A 11 3.57 -13.35 9.82
N SER A 12 4.60 -13.70 10.59
CA SER A 12 4.50 -14.67 11.69
C SER A 12 4.59 -13.94 13.02
N MET A 13 3.68 -14.22 13.93
CA MET A 13 3.64 -13.60 15.26
C MET A 13 4.05 -14.61 16.34
N TYR A 14 5.06 -14.24 17.13
CA TYR A 14 5.61 -15.04 18.23
C TYR A 14 5.49 -14.27 19.55
N SER A 15 5.28 -14.97 20.66
CA SER A 15 5.52 -14.39 21.99
C SER A 15 6.92 -14.75 22.43
N VAL A 16 7.84 -13.78 22.44
CA VAL A 16 9.23 -14.00 22.87
C VAL A 16 9.39 -13.63 24.34
N TYR A 17 10.15 -14.41 25.08
CA TYR A 17 10.47 -14.18 26.49
C TYR A 17 11.93 -14.54 26.79
N GLY A 18 12.47 -14.01 27.88
CA GLY A 18 13.78 -14.38 28.40
C GLY A 18 14.96 -13.71 27.70
N THR A 19 16.12 -14.34 27.77
CA THR A 19 17.42 -13.79 27.33
C THR A 19 17.60 -13.79 25.82
N ASN A 20 16.59 -14.10 25.02
CA ASN A 20 16.66 -14.17 23.54
C ASN A 20 16.31 -12.85 22.84
N LEU A 21 16.34 -11.75 23.59
CA LEU A 21 16.10 -10.40 23.09
C LEU A 21 17.43 -9.70 22.81
N VAL A 22 17.37 -8.73 21.91
CA VAL A 22 18.46 -7.78 21.68
C VAL A 22 18.46 -6.78 22.82
N ASP A 23 19.63 -6.57 23.44
CA ASP A 23 19.76 -5.66 24.57
C ASP A 23 19.82 -4.20 24.12
N SER A 24 20.45 -3.94 22.96
CA SER A 24 20.64 -2.58 22.44
C SER A 24 20.85 -2.53 20.93
N VAL A 25 20.68 -1.33 20.36
CA VAL A 25 21.07 -1.02 18.97
C VAL A 25 22.24 -0.04 19.04
N THR A 26 23.33 -0.35 18.35
CA THR A 26 24.52 0.50 18.29
C THR A 26 24.25 1.79 17.51
N ASN A 27 25.13 2.79 17.62
CA ASN A 27 25.03 4.04 16.84
C ASN A 27 25.05 3.84 15.32
N ALA A 28 25.51 2.67 14.84
CA ALA A 28 25.48 2.29 13.42
C ALA A 28 24.16 1.59 13.01
N GLY A 29 23.18 1.49 13.90
CA GLY A 29 21.90 0.80 13.65
C GLY A 29 21.98 -0.72 13.74
N LEU A 30 23.12 -1.28 14.18
CA LEU A 30 23.30 -2.74 14.30
C LEU A 30 22.79 -3.22 15.65
N MET A 31 22.05 -4.34 15.65
CA MET A 31 21.49 -4.97 16.84
C MET A 31 22.59 -5.70 17.63
N SER A 32 22.61 -5.55 18.96
CA SER A 32 23.62 -6.13 19.83
C SER A 32 23.03 -6.79 21.07
N LYS A 33 23.60 -7.93 21.47
CA LYS A 33 23.26 -8.69 22.67
C LYS A 33 24.55 -9.06 23.40
N ASN A 34 24.64 -8.80 24.69
CA ASN A 34 25.87 -8.97 25.48
C ASN A 34 27.10 -8.32 24.82
N ASN A 35 26.94 -7.12 24.24
CA ASN A 35 27.97 -6.39 23.47
C ASN A 35 28.50 -7.08 22.19
N LEU A 36 27.84 -8.14 21.71
CA LEU A 36 28.12 -8.77 20.42
C LEU A 36 27.05 -8.37 19.41
N ILE A 37 27.49 -8.01 18.20
CA ILE A 37 26.58 -7.73 17.08
C ILE A 37 25.88 -9.03 16.69
N VAL A 38 24.55 -8.98 16.62
CA VAL A 38 23.72 -10.13 16.25
C VAL A 38 23.14 -9.88 14.87
N SER A 39 23.29 -10.87 14.00
CA SER A 39 22.69 -10.85 12.67
C SER A 39 21.19 -11.17 12.71
N GLN A 40 20.47 -10.79 11.65
CA GLN A 40 19.04 -11.04 11.57
C GLN A 40 18.69 -12.54 11.48
N ASP A 41 19.59 -13.36 10.92
CA ASP A 41 19.43 -14.82 10.84
C ASP A 41 19.63 -15.48 12.21
N GLU A 42 20.60 -15.01 13.00
CA GLU A 42 20.79 -15.46 14.38
C GLU A 42 19.57 -15.11 15.24
N LEU A 43 18.99 -13.91 15.05
CA LEU A 43 17.74 -13.54 15.71
C LEU A 43 16.58 -14.45 15.32
N GLN A 44 16.43 -14.80 14.04
CA GLN A 44 15.38 -15.73 13.60
C GLN A 44 15.53 -17.12 14.24
N SER A 45 16.76 -17.57 14.51
CA SER A 45 17.01 -18.82 15.23
C SER A 45 16.60 -18.76 16.72
N TRP A 46 16.60 -17.56 17.31
CA TRP A 46 16.23 -17.33 18.71
C TRP A 46 14.74 -16.99 18.89
N ILE A 47 14.06 -16.60 17.81
CA ILE A 47 12.64 -16.26 17.81
C ILE A 47 11.82 -17.56 17.81
N GLY A 48 11.13 -17.80 18.93
CA GLY A 48 10.19 -18.90 19.13
C GLY A 48 9.10 -18.49 20.12
N ASP A 49 8.02 -19.29 20.20
CA ASP A 49 6.92 -19.01 21.12
C ASP A 49 7.28 -19.36 22.58
N SER A 50 6.75 -18.59 23.53
CA SER A 50 7.14 -18.68 24.94
C SER A 50 6.58 -19.93 25.64
N SER A 51 7.44 -20.69 26.34
CA SER A 51 6.98 -21.79 27.21
C SER A 51 6.50 -21.33 28.60
N MET A 52 6.80 -20.09 29.00
CA MET A 52 6.46 -19.53 30.32
C MET A 52 5.06 -18.90 30.37
N THR A 53 4.50 -18.52 29.22
CA THR A 53 3.10 -18.09 29.17
C THR A 53 2.18 -19.32 29.21
N ARG A 54 1.21 -19.33 30.12
CA ARG A 54 0.16 -20.36 30.12
C ARG A 54 -0.55 -20.32 28.78
N VAL A 55 -0.86 -21.50 28.24
CA VAL A 55 -1.58 -21.66 26.97
C VAL A 55 -2.81 -20.73 26.91
N SER A 56 -3.57 -20.62 28.01
CA SER A 56 -4.76 -19.75 28.13
C SER A 56 -4.50 -18.24 28.20
N SER A 57 -3.30 -17.77 28.55
CA SER A 57 -2.96 -16.33 28.53
C SER A 57 -2.54 -15.83 27.15
N ARG A 58 -2.48 -16.71 26.14
CA ARG A 58 -2.11 -16.40 24.75
C ARG A 58 -3.32 -15.81 23.98
N GLN A 59 -3.85 -14.70 24.49
CA GLN A 59 -5.15 -14.11 24.12
C GLN A 59 -5.31 -13.68 22.64
N ARG A 60 -4.25 -13.65 21.84
CA ARG A 60 -4.31 -13.18 20.44
C ARG A 60 -4.00 -14.26 19.39
N LEU A 61 -3.80 -15.51 19.78
CA LEU A 61 -3.06 -16.47 18.96
C LEU A 61 -3.69 -17.89 18.99
N ASN A 62 -4.76 -18.10 18.20
CA ASN A 62 -5.45 -19.41 18.11
C ASN A 62 -4.52 -20.58 17.74
N ARG A 63 -3.53 -20.40 16.84
CA ARG A 63 -2.54 -21.46 16.53
C ARG A 63 -1.56 -21.75 17.69
N ALA A 64 -1.15 -20.73 18.44
CA ALA A 64 -0.24 -20.87 19.58
C ALA A 64 -0.91 -21.54 20.78
N LEU A 65 -2.22 -21.34 20.94
CA LEU A 65 -3.04 -22.02 21.95
C LEU A 65 -3.18 -23.52 21.67
N LYS A 66 -3.40 -23.92 20.41
CA LYS A 66 -3.72 -25.31 20.05
C LYS A 66 -2.50 -26.16 19.67
N TYR A 67 -1.49 -25.55 19.07
CA TYR A 67 -0.35 -26.26 18.47
C TYR A 67 1.03 -25.75 18.94
N GLY A 68 1.09 -24.67 19.73
CA GLY A 68 2.38 -24.03 20.09
C GLY A 68 3.07 -23.30 18.94
N ASP A 69 2.36 -23.13 17.82
CA ASP A 69 2.86 -22.49 16.61
C ASP A 69 2.52 -21.00 16.55
N ALA A 70 3.39 -20.22 15.91
CA ALA A 70 3.09 -18.85 15.53
C ALA A 70 1.82 -18.73 14.67
N ASN A 71 1.06 -17.65 14.85
CA ASN A 71 -0.01 -17.33 13.90
C ASN A 71 0.63 -16.67 12.69
N TYR A 72 0.32 -17.18 11.50
CA TYR A 72 0.75 -16.56 10.26
C TYR A 72 -0.42 -15.83 9.59
N VAL A 73 -0.11 -14.67 9.03
CA VAL A 73 -0.97 -13.96 8.10
C VAL A 73 -0.26 -13.97 6.76
N GLU A 74 -0.96 -14.43 5.72
CA GLU A 74 -0.41 -14.52 4.36
C GLU A 74 -1.28 -13.72 3.40
N ALA A 75 -0.62 -12.94 2.54
CA ALA A 75 -1.26 -12.21 1.46
C ALA A 75 -0.43 -12.36 0.18
N LYS A 76 -1.10 -12.67 -0.93
CA LYS A 76 -0.51 -12.82 -2.25
C LYS A 76 -1.19 -11.85 -3.20
N GLN A 77 -0.38 -11.13 -3.96
CA GLN A 77 -0.84 -10.16 -4.95
C GLN A 77 -0.07 -10.38 -6.25
N LEU A 78 -0.80 -10.27 -7.35
CA LEU A 78 -0.28 -10.35 -8.70
C LEU A 78 -0.88 -9.17 -9.47
N ALA A 79 -0.07 -8.43 -10.21
CA ALA A 79 -0.55 -7.32 -11.00
C ALA A 79 0.07 -7.32 -12.39
N TYR A 80 -0.72 -6.86 -13.36
CA TYR A 80 -0.30 -6.55 -14.71
C TYR A 80 -0.59 -5.08 -14.95
N PHE A 81 0.38 -4.34 -15.47
CA PHE A 81 0.18 -2.93 -15.75
C PHE A 81 0.75 -2.55 -17.10
N GLY A 82 0.11 -1.55 -17.70
CA GLY A 82 0.55 -0.92 -18.93
C GLY A 82 0.46 0.59 -18.79
N GLU A 83 1.44 1.26 -19.38
CA GLU A 83 1.46 2.71 -19.53
C GLU A 83 1.74 3.05 -20.99
N PHE A 84 0.94 3.96 -21.52
CA PHE A 84 1.11 4.59 -22.82
C PHE A 84 1.34 6.08 -22.60
N SER A 85 2.46 6.58 -23.12
CA SER A 85 2.82 7.99 -23.03
C SER A 85 3.13 8.52 -24.43
N LEU A 86 2.43 9.56 -24.84
CA LEU A 86 2.54 10.21 -26.14
C LEU A 86 2.94 11.67 -25.95
N ASN A 87 3.98 12.07 -26.68
CA ASN A 87 4.46 13.44 -26.71
C ASN A 87 4.35 13.95 -28.15
N TRP A 88 3.48 14.93 -28.37
CA TRP A 88 3.30 15.55 -29.68
C TRP A 88 3.96 16.91 -29.70
N ASP A 89 4.97 17.06 -30.57
CA ASP A 89 5.66 18.32 -30.86
C ASP A 89 6.12 19.11 -29.62
N LYS A 90 6.40 18.40 -28.52
CA LYS A 90 6.75 18.99 -27.21
C LYS A 90 5.69 19.96 -26.66
N LYS A 91 4.46 19.92 -27.18
CA LYS A 91 3.34 20.81 -26.82
C LYS A 91 2.24 20.08 -26.10
N ILE A 92 1.97 18.84 -26.50
CA ILE A 92 0.90 18.02 -25.96
C ILE A 92 1.51 16.76 -25.38
N TYR A 93 1.16 16.49 -24.14
CA TYR A 93 1.61 15.33 -23.39
C TYR A 93 0.36 14.58 -22.98
N LEU A 94 0.25 13.31 -23.36
CA LEU A 94 -0.84 12.43 -22.97
C LEU A 94 -0.23 11.18 -22.37
N THR A 95 -0.66 10.84 -21.16
CA THR A 95 -0.29 9.60 -20.49
C THR A 95 -1.55 8.86 -20.09
N TYR A 96 -1.57 7.56 -20.35
CA TYR A 96 -2.61 6.65 -19.92
C TYR A 96 -1.96 5.46 -19.25
N SER A 97 -2.43 5.10 -18.06
CA SER A 97 -2.00 3.90 -17.36
C SER A 97 -3.20 3.06 -16.95
N HIS A 98 -3.04 1.75 -17.04
CA HIS A 98 -4.04 0.79 -16.64
C HIS A 98 -3.35 -0.33 -15.88
N ARG A 99 -3.88 -0.66 -14.70
CA ARG A 99 -3.37 -1.74 -13.87
C ARG A 99 -4.49 -2.70 -13.50
N PHE A 100 -4.25 -3.98 -13.76
CA PHE A 100 -5.09 -5.11 -13.38
C PHE A 100 -4.42 -5.82 -12.20
N GLU A 101 -5.17 -6.07 -11.14
CA GLU A 101 -4.69 -6.74 -9.93
C GLU A 101 -5.51 -7.99 -9.61
N ASN A 102 -4.82 -8.98 -9.08
CA ASN A 102 -5.37 -10.14 -8.41
C ASN A 102 -4.83 -10.18 -6.98
N SER A 103 -5.71 -10.17 -5.97
CA SER A 103 -5.31 -10.18 -4.57
C SER A 103 -6.02 -11.28 -3.79
N SER A 104 -5.26 -12.09 -3.04
CA SER A 104 -5.80 -13.16 -2.20
C SER A 104 -6.58 -12.65 -0.98
N ILE A 105 -6.55 -11.35 -0.72
CA ILE A 105 -7.27 -10.72 0.40
C ILE A 105 -8.78 -10.74 0.15
N PHE A 106 -9.19 -10.61 -1.11
CA PHE A 106 -10.59 -10.58 -1.49
C PHE A 106 -11.12 -11.98 -1.86
N PRO A 107 -12.44 -12.20 -1.77
CA PRO A 107 -13.09 -13.43 -2.22
C PRO A 107 -12.83 -13.73 -3.71
N LYS A 108 -13.05 -14.98 -4.13
CA LYS A 108 -12.84 -15.42 -5.52
C LYS A 108 -13.57 -14.56 -6.55
N ASP A 109 -14.72 -14.03 -6.19
CA ASP A 109 -15.58 -13.24 -7.08
C ASP A 109 -15.08 -11.81 -7.27
N TYR A 110 -14.35 -11.26 -6.28
CA TYR A 110 -13.90 -9.86 -6.24
C TYR A 110 -12.38 -9.66 -6.18
N ARG A 111 -11.61 -10.76 -6.19
CA ARG A 111 -10.15 -10.71 -6.17
C ARG A 111 -9.51 -10.11 -7.41
N ASN A 112 -10.23 -10.06 -8.52
CA ASN A 112 -9.79 -9.43 -9.76
C ASN A 112 -10.39 -8.03 -9.83
N TYR A 113 -9.54 -7.01 -9.87
CA TYR A 113 -9.99 -5.62 -10.00
C TYR A 113 -8.96 -4.82 -10.79
N ASN A 114 -9.37 -3.68 -11.31
CA ASN A 114 -8.49 -2.78 -12.04
C ASN A 114 -8.80 -1.33 -11.68
N TYR A 115 -7.84 -0.47 -11.96
CA TYR A 115 -7.98 0.96 -11.73
C TYR A 115 -7.21 1.72 -12.82
N PRO A 116 -7.91 2.45 -13.70
CA PRO A 116 -7.26 3.25 -14.73
C PRO A 116 -6.82 4.61 -14.18
N ALA A 117 -5.80 5.17 -14.81
CA ALA A 117 -5.41 6.55 -14.64
C ALA A 117 -5.02 7.15 -15.99
N GLY A 118 -5.17 8.47 -16.09
CA GLY A 118 -4.83 9.22 -17.29
C GLY A 118 -4.48 10.65 -16.93
N SER A 119 -3.54 11.22 -17.66
CA SER A 119 -3.19 12.61 -17.53
C SER A 119 -2.92 13.21 -18.90
N MET A 120 -3.23 14.49 -19.03
CA MET A 120 -3.00 15.23 -20.24
C MET A 120 -2.50 16.62 -19.87
N SER A 121 -1.51 17.13 -20.60
CA SER A 121 -1.08 18.52 -20.45
C SER A 121 -0.76 19.17 -21.79
N PHE A 122 -1.05 20.46 -21.86
CA PHE A 122 -0.90 21.29 -23.04
C PHE A 122 -0.06 22.51 -22.68
N ILE A 123 1.01 22.74 -23.44
CA ILE A 123 1.77 23.99 -23.40
C ILE A 123 1.06 24.98 -24.33
N MET A 124 0.04 25.64 -23.80
CA MET A 124 -0.82 26.57 -24.53
C MET A 124 -0.02 27.71 -25.16
N SER A 125 1.06 28.16 -24.51
CA SER A 125 1.94 29.20 -25.05
C SER A 125 2.66 28.80 -26.35
N ASP A 126 2.87 27.50 -26.58
CA ASP A 126 3.53 26.98 -27.77
C ASP A 126 2.52 26.58 -28.85
N ILE A 127 1.28 26.27 -28.46
CA ILE A 127 0.13 26.04 -29.36
C ILE A 127 -0.40 27.36 -29.91
N LEU A 128 -0.42 28.42 -29.08
CA LEU A 128 -0.93 29.75 -29.40
C LEU A 128 0.19 30.79 -29.24
N PRO A 129 1.11 30.92 -30.21
CA PRO A 129 2.29 31.79 -30.08
C PRO A 129 1.96 33.27 -29.86
N PHE A 130 0.75 33.72 -30.23
CA PHE A 130 0.31 35.09 -30.01
C PHE A 130 0.22 35.45 -28.53
N ILE A 131 0.05 34.48 -27.62
CA ILE A 131 -0.02 34.71 -26.17
C ILE A 131 1.31 35.24 -25.63
N LYS A 132 2.42 34.89 -26.28
CA LYS A 132 3.76 35.41 -25.95
C LYS A 132 4.00 36.84 -26.45
N LYS A 133 3.14 37.37 -27.34
CA LYS A 133 3.28 38.74 -27.86
C LYS A 133 2.91 39.73 -26.76
N GLY A 134 3.89 40.53 -26.33
CA GLY A 134 3.71 41.54 -25.28
C GLY A 134 4.55 41.30 -24.01
N ASN A 135 5.31 40.20 -23.91
CA ASN A 135 6.20 39.87 -22.76
C ASN A 135 5.51 39.78 -21.39
N ILE A 136 4.18 39.75 -21.34
CA ILE A 136 3.42 39.58 -20.11
C ILE A 136 3.33 38.09 -19.73
N ILE A 137 3.02 37.22 -20.69
CA ILE A 137 2.91 35.76 -20.50
C ILE A 137 3.99 35.06 -21.31
N ASN A 138 4.98 34.45 -20.64
CA ASN A 138 6.10 33.75 -21.27
C ASN A 138 5.83 32.25 -21.43
N PHE A 139 5.10 31.68 -20.47
CA PHE A 139 4.76 30.27 -20.44
C PHE A 139 3.34 30.11 -19.90
N TRP A 140 2.56 29.24 -20.53
CA TRP A 140 1.28 28.81 -20.03
C TRP A 140 1.10 27.33 -20.29
N LYS A 141 0.88 26.56 -19.23
CA LYS A 141 0.59 25.13 -19.29
C LYS A 141 -0.73 24.83 -18.60
N LEU A 142 -1.57 24.04 -19.26
CA LEU A 142 -2.75 23.42 -18.67
C LEU A 142 -2.49 21.95 -18.43
N ARG A 143 -2.90 21.42 -17.27
CA ARG A 143 -2.84 20.00 -16.94
C ARG A 143 -4.19 19.53 -16.42
N GLY A 144 -4.59 18.34 -16.82
CA GLY A 144 -5.71 17.61 -16.25
C GLY A 144 -5.32 16.17 -16.01
N SER A 145 -5.76 15.58 -14.91
CA SER A 145 -5.56 14.17 -14.63
C SER A 145 -6.79 13.55 -13.98
N LEU A 146 -6.93 12.25 -14.19
CA LEU A 146 -7.83 11.38 -13.48
C LEU A 146 -7.04 10.16 -13.03
N ALA A 147 -7.21 9.74 -11.79
CA ALA A 147 -6.55 8.56 -11.26
C ALA A 147 -7.53 7.81 -10.38
N SER A 148 -7.55 6.49 -10.53
CA SER A 148 -8.23 5.60 -9.60
C SER A 148 -7.18 4.84 -8.78
N THR A 149 -7.40 4.70 -7.48
CA THR A 149 -6.55 3.90 -6.59
C THR A 149 -7.40 2.89 -5.84
N ALA A 150 -6.85 1.71 -5.62
CA ALA A 150 -7.52 0.65 -4.88
C ALA A 150 -6.87 0.48 -3.50
N ARG A 151 -7.69 0.47 -2.44
CA ARG A 151 -7.24 0.17 -1.07
C ARG A 151 -7.63 -1.25 -0.70
N SER A 152 -6.67 -1.98 -0.12
CA SER A 152 -6.91 -3.33 0.41
C SER A 152 -7.08 -3.31 1.93
N PRO A 153 -8.06 -4.03 2.48
CA PRO A 153 -8.21 -4.23 3.92
C PRO A 153 -7.18 -5.23 4.45
N LEU A 154 -7.22 -5.50 5.76
CA LEU A 154 -6.38 -6.53 6.37
C LEU A 154 -6.75 -7.93 5.83
N PRO A 155 -5.78 -8.85 5.65
CA PRO A 155 -6.06 -10.21 5.22
C PRO A 155 -7.03 -10.94 6.15
N TYR A 156 -7.86 -11.82 5.59
CA TYR A 156 -8.89 -12.61 6.31
C TYR A 156 -10.01 -11.80 6.97
N SER A 157 -10.15 -10.50 6.67
CA SER A 157 -11.25 -9.66 7.17
C SER A 157 -12.63 -10.02 6.61
N ASN A 158 -12.67 -10.83 5.54
CA ASN A 158 -13.89 -11.29 4.89
C ASN A 158 -14.45 -12.60 5.48
N GLN A 159 -13.74 -13.25 6.41
CA GLN A 159 -14.14 -14.54 6.96
C GLN A 159 -14.28 -14.46 8.48
N SER A 160 -15.36 -15.06 9.00
CA SER A 160 -15.51 -15.23 10.44
C SER A 160 -14.61 -16.33 10.94
N VAL A 161 -13.77 -15.97 11.91
CA VAL A 161 -12.89 -16.90 12.59
C VAL A 161 -13.51 -17.34 13.91
N PHE A 162 -13.26 -18.58 14.28
CA PHE A 162 -13.56 -19.07 15.62
C PHE A 162 -12.58 -18.43 16.62
N ALA A 163 -13.09 -17.65 17.55
CA ALA A 163 -12.35 -17.12 18.68
C ALA A 163 -12.46 -18.08 19.87
N ASN A 164 -11.38 -18.20 20.64
CA ASN A 164 -11.41 -18.95 21.88
C ASN A 164 -12.28 -18.20 22.91
N VAL A 165 -13.18 -18.92 23.57
CA VAL A 165 -14.01 -18.40 24.64
C VAL A 165 -13.36 -18.75 25.98
N THR A 166 -12.96 -17.74 26.74
CA THR A 166 -12.30 -17.91 28.05
C THR A 166 -13.27 -17.91 29.24
N SER A 167 -14.58 -17.89 28.99
CA SER A 167 -15.61 -17.98 30.03
C SER A 167 -15.82 -19.44 30.48
N SER A 168 -16.61 -19.61 31.55
CA SER A 168 -16.94 -20.91 32.14
C SER A 168 -17.55 -21.87 31.09
N GLY A 169 -16.86 -22.98 30.83
CA GLY A 169 -17.22 -23.96 29.79
C GLY A 169 -16.24 -24.03 28.61
N GLY A 170 -15.43 -22.98 28.41
CA GLY A 170 -14.41 -22.94 27.35
C GLY A 170 -14.98 -23.07 25.93
N GLY A 171 -14.12 -23.46 24.99
CA GLY A 171 -14.50 -23.78 23.61
C GLY A 171 -14.23 -22.68 22.60
N TYR A 172 -14.90 -22.78 21.46
CA TYR A 172 -14.77 -21.86 20.34
C TYR A 172 -16.14 -21.28 19.98
N ALA A 173 -16.20 -19.96 19.86
CA ALA A 173 -17.37 -19.25 19.34
C ALA A 173 -16.96 -18.41 18.14
N TYR A 174 -17.92 -18.02 17.31
CA TYR A 174 -17.65 -17.04 16.27
C TYR A 174 -17.22 -15.71 16.89
N GLY A 175 -16.25 -15.05 16.26
CA GLY A 175 -15.88 -13.69 16.59
C GLY A 175 -17.10 -12.75 16.53
N PHE A 176 -17.05 -11.68 17.32
CA PHE A 176 -18.16 -10.73 17.44
C PHE A 176 -18.44 -9.93 16.15
N THR A 177 -17.47 -9.86 15.22
CA THR A 177 -17.61 -9.10 13.97
C THR A 177 -18.38 -9.89 12.91
N ASN A 178 -19.39 -9.24 12.32
CA ASN A 178 -20.13 -9.78 11.18
C ASN A 178 -19.36 -9.53 9.88
N ASN A 179 -18.41 -10.43 9.57
CA ASN A 179 -17.53 -10.27 8.42
C ASN A 179 -18.28 -10.47 7.10
N ASN A 180 -17.94 -9.67 6.08
CA ASN A 180 -18.61 -9.72 4.79
C ASN A 180 -17.88 -10.69 3.83
N LEU A 181 -18.54 -11.79 3.48
CA LEU A 181 -18.03 -12.79 2.52
C LEU A 181 -17.92 -12.26 1.08
N TYR A 182 -18.57 -11.13 0.78
CA TYR A 182 -18.60 -10.46 -0.52
C TYR A 182 -17.85 -9.12 -0.45
N MET A 183 -16.73 -9.07 0.28
CA MET A 183 -15.91 -7.86 0.35
C MET A 183 -15.31 -7.49 -1.01
N GLU A 184 -15.56 -6.25 -1.41
CA GLU A 184 -15.03 -5.67 -2.63
C GLU A 184 -13.86 -4.71 -2.33
N PRO A 185 -12.96 -4.48 -3.29
CA PRO A 185 -11.93 -3.45 -3.19
C PRO A 185 -12.55 -2.06 -3.09
N GLU A 186 -12.01 -1.25 -2.19
CA GLU A 186 -12.40 0.15 -2.07
C GLU A 186 -11.65 0.97 -3.12
N ILE A 187 -12.40 1.59 -4.05
CA ILE A 187 -11.84 2.41 -5.13
C ILE A 187 -12.04 3.89 -4.82
N GLN A 188 -10.94 4.63 -4.74
CA GLN A 188 -10.95 6.08 -4.67
C GLN A 188 -10.65 6.65 -6.05
N LYS A 189 -11.42 7.64 -6.48
CA LYS A 189 -11.22 8.35 -7.74
C LYS A 189 -10.77 9.77 -7.44
N THR A 190 -9.80 10.26 -8.20
CA THR A 190 -9.26 11.60 -8.02
C THR A 190 -9.19 12.26 -9.38
N TYR A 191 -9.74 13.46 -9.47
CA TYR A 191 -9.63 14.32 -10.64
C TYR A 191 -8.85 15.56 -10.26
N GLU A 192 -7.88 15.93 -11.07
CA GLU A 192 -7.14 17.17 -10.88
C GLU A 192 -7.18 18.00 -12.15
N ILE A 193 -7.29 19.31 -11.96
CA ILE A 193 -7.11 20.30 -13.01
C ILE A 193 -6.18 21.39 -12.48
N GLY A 194 -5.19 21.76 -13.28
CA GLY A 194 -4.21 22.75 -12.89
C GLY A 194 -3.74 23.58 -14.07
N THR A 195 -3.25 24.77 -13.75
CA THR A 195 -2.67 25.70 -14.71
C THR A 195 -1.40 26.30 -14.12
N GLU A 196 -0.40 26.51 -14.98
CA GLU A 196 0.88 27.11 -14.62
C GLU A 196 1.16 28.26 -15.58
N PHE A 197 1.55 29.41 -15.03
CA PHE A 197 1.93 30.60 -15.78
C PHE A 197 3.33 31.05 -15.36
N LYS A 198 4.15 31.47 -16.33
CA LYS A 198 5.36 32.26 -16.09
C LYS A 198 5.20 33.61 -16.78
N LEU A 199 5.33 34.68 -16.02
CA LEU A 199 5.01 36.05 -16.42
C LEU A 199 6.26 36.93 -16.37
N LEU A 200 6.19 38.10 -17.01
CA LEU A 200 7.20 39.17 -16.91
C LEU A 200 8.63 38.69 -17.17
N LYS A 201 8.89 38.08 -18.33
CA LYS A 201 10.19 37.50 -18.68
C LYS A 201 10.67 36.42 -17.69
N THR A 202 9.74 35.70 -17.07
CA THR A 202 10.02 34.63 -16.08
C THR A 202 10.40 35.17 -14.70
N GLU A 203 10.12 36.43 -14.40
CA GLU A 203 10.32 37.01 -13.06
C GLU A 203 9.24 36.56 -12.06
N LEU A 204 8.06 36.15 -12.54
CA LEU A 204 6.95 35.69 -11.70
C LEU A 204 6.40 34.35 -12.19
N GLU A 205 6.25 33.40 -11.27
CA GLU A 205 5.65 32.08 -11.51
C GLU A 205 4.39 31.90 -10.66
N LEU A 206 3.30 31.47 -11.31
CA LEU A 206 2.01 31.21 -10.67
C LEU A 206 1.55 29.80 -11.04
N MET A 207 1.23 29.00 -10.03
CA MET A 207 0.66 27.66 -10.21
C MET A 207 -0.66 27.57 -9.44
N SER A 208 -1.68 27.05 -10.10
CA SER A 208 -2.96 26.71 -9.48
C SER A 208 -3.28 25.25 -9.77
N LEU A 209 -3.77 24.54 -8.75
CA LEU A 209 -4.19 23.15 -8.82
C LEU A 209 -5.46 22.99 -7.99
N ILE A 210 -6.46 22.35 -8.58
CA ILE A 210 -7.72 21.99 -7.93
C ILE A 210 -7.84 20.47 -8.01
N THR A 211 -8.10 19.84 -6.87
CA THR A 211 -8.27 18.39 -6.73
C THR A 211 -9.70 18.10 -6.26
N ILE A 212 -10.34 17.13 -6.90
CA ILE A 212 -11.69 16.64 -6.59
C ILE A 212 -11.58 15.15 -6.27
N LEU A 213 -12.15 14.74 -5.13
CA LEU A 213 -12.16 13.36 -4.61
C LEU A 213 -13.56 12.75 -4.65
#